data_AF-A0A1F8Q644-F1
#
_entry.id   AF-A0A1F8Q644-F1
#
_cell.length_a   1.000
_cell.length_b   1.000
_cell.length_c   1.000
_cell.angle_alpha   90.00
_cell.angle_beta   90.00
_cell.angle_gamma   90.00
#
_symmetry.space_group_name_H-M   'P 1'
#
loop_
_entity.id
_entity.type
_entity.pdbx_description
1 polymer ?
#
loop_
_entity_poly.entity_id
_entity_poly.type
_entity_poly.pdbx_seq_one_letter_code
_entity_poly.pdbx_strand_id
1 'polypeptide(L)' 'MAYKTVKKDAPGRGKVDILAETYESGRPEGEGAGKWRQKLESRDEKMKYLQTGERYWYSDDWFGSEKRKKPA' A
#
# COMPACT_ATOMS: atom_id res chain seq x y z
N MET A 1 -19.91 24.03 18.73
CA MET A 1 -18.55 23.44 18.70
C MET A 1 -17.56 24.58 18.57
N ALA A 2 -16.58 24.69 19.47
CA ALA A 2 -15.52 25.70 19.35
C ALA A 2 -14.44 25.15 18.41
N TYR A 3 -14.30 25.75 17.22
CA TYR A 3 -13.28 25.33 16.25
C TYR A 3 -11.94 26.00 16.55
N LYS A 4 -10.85 25.23 16.46
CA LYS A 4 -9.50 25.79 16.55
C LYS A 4 -9.18 26.57 15.27
N THR A 5 -8.58 27.75 15.40
CA THR A 5 -8.15 28.58 14.27
C THR A 5 -6.67 28.95 14.40
N VAL A 6 -5.98 29.12 13.26
CA VAL A 6 -4.57 29.49 13.17
C VAL A 6 -4.43 30.76 12.32
N LYS A 7 -3.66 31.74 12.79
CA LYS A 7 -3.35 32.95 12.03
C LYS A 7 -2.32 32.68 10.95
N LYS A 8 -2.63 33.02 9.70
CA LYS A 8 -1.66 33.03 8.59
C LYS A 8 -1.76 34.32 7.79
N ASP A 9 -0.66 34.71 7.16
CA ASP A 9 -0.63 35.81 6.21
C ASP A 9 -1.26 35.38 4.88
N ALA A 10 -2.21 36.17 4.40
CA ALA A 10 -2.86 36.01 3.11
C ALA A 10 -2.55 37.21 2.20
N PRO A 11 -2.17 36.96 0.94
CA PRO A 11 -1.87 38.04 -0.01
C PRO A 11 -3.09 38.96 -0.18
N GLY A 12 -2.87 40.27 -0.03
CA GLY A 12 -3.91 41.30 -0.19
C GLY A 12 -4.90 41.44 0.98
N ARG A 13 -4.81 40.61 2.04
CA ARG A 13 -5.69 40.68 3.22
C ARG A 13 -4.95 40.77 4.56
N GLY A 14 -3.62 40.64 4.56
CA GLY A 14 -2.83 40.66 5.79
C GLY A 14 -3.02 39.36 6.60
N LYS A 15 -3.07 39.46 7.92
CA LYS A 15 -3.26 38.29 8.80
C LYS A 15 -4.73 37.89 8.88
N VAL A 16 -5.02 36.64 8.51
CA VAL A 16 -6.36 36.05 8.57
C VAL A 16 -6.38 34.82 9.46
N ASP A 17 -7.50 34.60 10.16
CA ASP A 17 -7.74 33.40 10.95
C ASP A 17 -8.24 32.27 10.03
N ILE A 18 -7.48 31.17 9.95
CA ILE A 18 -7.80 30.00 9.14
C ILE A 18 -8.27 28.88 10.06
N LEU A 19 -9.29 28.12 9.64
CA LEU A 19 -9.74 26.92 10.34
C LEU A 19 -8.58 25.91 10.45
N ALA A 20 -8.27 25.49 11.67
CA ALA A 20 -7.25 24.47 11.93
C ALA A 20 -7.74 23.08 11.54
N GLU A 21 -6.89 22.07 11.73
CA GLU A 21 -7.23 20.66 11.52
C GLU A 21 -8.47 20.28 12.32
N THR A 22 -9.52 19.84 11.61
CA THR A 22 -10.78 19.36 12.20
C THR A 22 -10.87 17.84 12.24
N TYR A 23 -9.80 17.16 11.83
CA TYR A 23 -9.71 15.71 11.82
C TYR A 23 -8.86 15.24 13.00
N GLU A 24 -9.10 14.01 13.44
CA GLU A 24 -8.23 13.37 14.42
C GLU A 24 -6.91 12.99 13.75
N SER A 25 -5.79 13.28 14.42
CA SER A 25 -4.48 12.86 13.95
C SER A 25 -4.45 11.34 13.79
N GLY A 26 -4.16 10.86 12.57
CA GLY A 26 -4.02 9.44 12.32
C GLY A 26 -2.93 8.85 13.22
N ARG A 27 -3.17 7.64 13.74
CA ARG A 27 -2.14 6.90 14.47
C ARG A 27 -1.40 6.00 13.48
N PRO A 28 -0.07 6.08 13.37
CA PRO A 28 0.72 5.10 12.64
C PRO A 28 0.81 3.78 13.45
N GLU A 29 -0.32 3.30 13.96
CA GLU A 29 -0.41 2.02 14.65
C GLU A 29 -0.48 0.91 13.60
N GLY A 30 0.38 -0.10 13.73
CA GLY A 30 0.36 -1.25 12.83
C GLY A 30 1.26 -1.15 11.60
N GLU A 31 2.43 -0.51 11.68
CA GLU A 31 3.47 -0.54 10.62
C GLU A 31 3.89 -1.97 10.20
N GLY A 32 3.58 -2.97 11.03
CA GLY A 32 3.69 -4.40 10.69
C GLY A 32 2.39 -5.07 10.24
N ALA A 33 1.23 -4.48 10.50
CA ALA A 33 -0.08 -5.03 10.18
C ALA A 33 -0.24 -5.11 8.66
N GLY A 34 -0.49 -6.32 8.15
CA GLY A 34 -0.61 -6.59 6.72
C GLY A 34 0.63 -7.17 6.05
N LYS A 35 1.78 -7.27 6.74
CA LYS A 35 2.94 -7.98 6.22
C LYS A 35 2.62 -9.48 6.12
N TRP A 36 2.49 -10.01 4.90
CA TRP A 36 2.15 -11.43 4.64
C TRP A 36 3.10 -12.42 5.34
N ARG A 37 4.37 -12.05 5.51
CA ARG A 37 5.38 -12.87 6.20
C ARG A 37 5.01 -13.25 7.63
N GLN A 38 4.19 -12.44 8.30
CA GLN A 38 3.74 -12.70 9.66
C GLN A 38 2.64 -13.77 9.71
N LYS A 39 1.99 -14.07 8.58
CA LYS A 39 0.94 -15.09 8.47
C LYS A 39 1.47 -16.49 8.15
N LEU A 40 2.79 -16.62 7.95
CA LEU A 40 3.44 -17.86 7.56
C LEU A 40 4.49 -18.21 8.61
N GLU A 41 4.39 -19.42 9.16
CA GLU A 41 5.22 -19.85 10.29
C GLU A 41 6.63 -20.20 9.80
N SER A 42 6.71 -21.09 8.81
CA SER A 42 7.97 -21.69 8.39
C SER A 42 8.62 -20.96 7.21
N ARG A 43 9.91 -21.25 7.00
CA ARG A 43 10.64 -20.79 5.81
C ARG A 43 10.06 -21.41 4.54
N ASP A 44 9.71 -22.69 4.59
CA ASP A 44 9.20 -23.42 3.43
C ASP A 44 7.85 -22.89 2.97
N GLU A 45 6.97 -22.52 3.90
CA GLU A 45 5.71 -21.83 3.58
C GLU A 45 5.94 -20.50 2.89
N LYS A 46 6.92 -19.72 3.36
CA LYS A 46 7.29 -18.44 2.74
C LYS A 46 7.82 -18.64 1.33
N MET A 47 8.66 -19.67 1.11
CA MET A 47 9.17 -20.02 -0.21
C MET A 47 8.05 -20.46 -1.15
N LYS A 48 7.14 -21.32 -0.68
CA LYS A 48 6.00 -21.79 -1.46
C LYS A 48 5.06 -20.64 -1.85
N TYR A 49 4.80 -19.73 -0.91
CA TYR A 49 3.99 -18.54 -1.18
C TYR A 49 4.60 -17.66 -2.27
N LEU A 50 5.92 -17.41 -2.22
CA LEU A 50 6.64 -16.65 -3.23
C LEU A 50 6.63 -17.35 -4.59
N GLN A 51 6.97 -18.64 -4.64
CA GLN A 51 6.97 -19.42 -5.89
C GLN A 51 5.60 -19.47 -6.55
N THR A 52 4.52 -19.54 -5.75
CA THR A 52 3.15 -19.51 -6.26
C THR A 52 2.80 -18.14 -6.84
N GLY A 53 3.19 -17.04 -6.17
CA GLY A 53 2.95 -15.67 -6.66
C GLY A 53 3.79 -15.33 -7.89
N GLU A 54 5.03 -15.83 -7.94
CA GLU A 54 5.98 -15.67 -9.04
C GLU A 54 5.85 -16.82 -10.05
N ARG A 55 4.61 -17.21 -10.37
CA ARG A 55 4.32 -18.33 -11.28
C ARG A 55 5.04 -18.21 -12.62
N TYR A 56 5.24 -17.00 -13.13
CA TYR A 56 5.99 -16.76 -14.37
C TYR A 56 7.44 -17.30 -14.31
N TRP A 57 8.07 -17.23 -13.14
CA TRP A 57 9.47 -17.61 -12.95
C TRP A 57 9.64 -19.04 -12.46
N TYR A 58 8.68 -19.56 -11.68
CA TYR A 58 8.81 -20.87 -11.01
C TYR A 58 7.86 -21.94 -11.52
N SER A 59 6.96 -21.62 -12.46
CA SER A 59 6.06 -22.63 -13.02
C SER A 59 6.66 -23.25 -14.27
N ASP A 60 6.81 -24.57 -14.25
CA ASP A 60 7.05 -25.38 -15.46
C ASP A 60 5.83 -25.40 -16.39
N ASP A 61 4.70 -24.90 -15.89
CA ASP A 61 3.41 -24.88 -16.53
C ASP A 61 3.30 -23.64 -17.43
N TRP A 62 3.91 -23.74 -18.61
CA TRP A 62 3.89 -22.69 -19.62
C TRP A 62 2.46 -22.51 -20.18
N PHE A 63 1.83 -21.35 -19.93
CA PHE A 63 0.55 -20.93 -20.52
C PHE A 63 0.78 -19.72 -21.42
N GLY A 64 0.98 -19.97 -22.71
CA GLY A 64 1.24 -18.95 -23.72
C GLY A 64 1.26 -19.54 -25.13
N SER A 65 1.20 -18.68 -26.15
CA SER A 65 1.28 -19.06 -27.58
C SER A 65 2.55 -19.86 -27.91
N GLU A 66 3.56 -19.87 -27.05
CA GLU A 66 4.82 -20.62 -27.18
C GLU A 66 4.64 -22.15 -27.17
N LYS A 67 3.53 -22.67 -26.64
CA LYS A 67 3.15 -24.10 -26.80
C LYS A 67 2.40 -24.39 -28.11
N ARG A 68 2.06 -23.39 -28.92
CA ARG A 68 1.28 -23.60 -30.15
C ARG A 68 2.21 -24.06 -31.26
N LYS A 69 2.00 -25.29 -31.74
CA LYS A 69 2.68 -25.82 -32.95
C LYS A 69 2.34 -25.04 -34.23
N LYS A 70 1.29 -24.20 -34.20
CA LYS A 70 0.96 -23.23 -35.25
C LYS A 70 0.69 -21.86 -34.62
N PRO A 71 1.57 -20.86 -34.80
CA PRO A 71 1.21 -19.48 -34.52
C PRO A 71 0.13 -19.01 -35.50
N ALA A 72 -0.66 -18.01 -35.08
CA ALA A 72 -1.66 -17.37 -35.92
C ALA A 72 -1.00 -16.41 -36.92
#